data_AF-M6H8E1-F1
#
_entry.id   AF-M6H8E1-F1
#
_cell.length_a   1.000
_cell.length_b   1.000
_cell.length_c   1.000
_cell.angle_alpha   90.00
_cell.angle_beta   90.00
_cell.angle_gamma   90.00
#
_symmetry.space_group_name_H-M   'P 1'
#
loop_
_entity.id
_entity.type
_entity.pdbx_description
1 polymer ?
#
loop_
_entity_poly.entity_id
_entity_poly.type
_entity_poly.pdbx_seq_one_letter_code
_entity_poly.pdbx_strand_id
1 'polypeptide(L)'
;MFLPHLRQSAYSVFLKPFFLSLDPETAHELAKNFLGIGQKFPGFLTLMESMTSYQSDRLKTKIAGIEFENPLGMGAGFDKTGELYPFLSRMGFGHIEVGTITGQKQSGNPKPRVFRYPQDQALVNRMGFNNPGADSAEKIISSQKKQRSEVSTQEKRRSFQRKKRSRITFTLSKNFHLMQIMRSST
;
A
#
# COMPACT_ATOMS: atom_id res chain seq x y z
N MET A 1 -17.06 14.18 -3.14
CA MET A 1 -16.76 15.02 -4.32
C MET A 1 -15.63 16.04 -4.10
N PHE A 2 -15.38 16.56 -2.88
CA PHE A 2 -14.34 17.58 -2.62
C PHE A 2 -12.90 17.06 -2.39
N LEU A 3 -12.70 15.83 -1.92
CA LEU A 3 -11.36 15.29 -1.59
C LEU A 3 -10.38 15.15 -2.78
N PRO A 4 -10.80 14.79 -4.02
CA PRO A 4 -9.86 14.58 -5.13
C PRO A 4 -9.14 15.86 -5.52
N HIS A 5 -9.88 16.97 -5.59
CA HIS A 5 -9.34 18.28 -5.98
C HIS A 5 -8.39 18.84 -4.93
N LEU A 6 -8.71 18.71 -3.63
CA LEU A 6 -7.80 19.11 -2.55
C LEU A 6 -6.48 18.34 -2.61
N ARG A 7 -6.54 17.03 -2.87
CA ARG A 7 -5.34 16.19 -2.97
C ARG A 7 -4.52 16.52 -4.22
N GLN A 8 -5.17 16.76 -5.34
CA GLN A 8 -4.52 17.16 -6.58
C GLN A 8 -3.85 18.52 -6.43
N SER A 9 -4.51 19.49 -5.80
CA SER A 9 -3.95 20.81 -5.49
C SER A 9 -2.77 20.71 -4.52
N ALA A 10 -2.87 19.92 -3.45
CA ALA A 10 -1.76 19.70 -2.53
C ALA A 10 -0.54 19.10 -3.24
N TYR A 11 -0.77 18.15 -4.15
CA TYR A 11 0.28 17.57 -4.98
C TYR A 11 0.90 18.59 -5.94
N SER A 12 0.09 19.32 -6.70
CA SER A 12 0.59 20.21 -7.75
C SER A 12 1.21 21.50 -7.22
N VAL A 13 0.70 22.04 -6.11
CA VAL A 13 1.13 23.33 -5.54
C VAL A 13 2.30 23.17 -4.57
N PHE A 14 2.34 22.09 -3.77
CA PHE A 14 3.34 21.94 -2.71
C PHE A 14 4.31 20.80 -3.00
N LEU A 15 3.81 19.56 -3.14
CA LEU A 15 4.68 18.38 -3.21
C LEU A 15 5.52 18.37 -4.49
N LYS A 16 4.89 18.58 -5.65
CA LYS A 16 5.58 18.51 -6.94
C LYS A 16 6.68 19.58 -7.06
N PRO A 17 6.44 20.88 -6.79
CA PRO A 17 7.51 21.88 -6.83
C PRO A 17 8.64 21.60 -5.84
N PHE A 18 8.31 21.17 -4.62
CA PHE A 18 9.30 20.81 -3.62
C PHE A 18 10.18 19.63 -4.04
N PHE A 19 9.60 18.53 -4.53
CA PHE A 19 10.40 17.38 -4.95
C PHE A 19 11.16 17.62 -6.26
N LEU A 20 10.69 18.52 -7.12
CA LEU A 20 11.38 18.91 -8.35
C LEU A 20 12.56 19.86 -8.12
N SER A 21 12.60 20.59 -6.99
CA SER A 21 13.76 21.43 -6.65
C SER A 21 14.95 20.63 -6.09
N LEU A 22 14.74 19.38 -5.69
CA LEU A 22 15.77 18.48 -5.18
C LEU A 22 16.40 17.64 -6.30
N ASP A 23 17.66 17.22 -6.09
CA ASP A 23 18.29 16.17 -6.89
C ASP A 23 17.38 14.93 -6.96
N PRO A 24 17.19 14.30 -8.14
CA PRO A 24 16.21 13.24 -8.30
C PRO A 24 16.42 12.03 -7.39
N GLU A 25 17.67 11.65 -7.13
CA GLU A 25 17.99 10.52 -6.26
C GLU A 25 17.78 10.90 -4.79
N THR A 26 18.13 12.13 -4.40
CA THR A 26 17.84 12.67 -3.07
C THR A 26 16.34 12.74 -2.79
N ALA A 27 15.56 13.24 -3.74
CA ALA A 27 14.10 13.28 -3.66
C ALA A 27 13.49 11.87 -3.47
N HIS A 28 14.01 10.87 -4.19
CA HIS A 28 13.56 9.49 -4.07
C HIS A 28 13.89 8.90 -2.69
N GLU A 29 15.12 9.07 -2.21
CA GLU A 29 15.53 8.60 -0.87
C GLU A 29 14.74 9.28 0.25
N LEU A 30 14.50 10.60 0.13
CA LEU A 30 13.69 11.35 1.08
C LEU A 30 12.25 10.83 1.12
N ALA A 31 11.63 10.63 -0.05
CA ALA A 31 10.29 10.05 -0.14
C ALA A 31 10.24 8.64 0.49
N LYS A 32 11.19 7.77 0.15
CA LYS A 32 11.29 6.42 0.72
C LYS A 32 11.41 6.47 2.25
N ASN A 33 12.24 7.35 2.79
CA ASN A 33 12.42 7.49 4.24
C ASN A 33 11.13 7.98 4.93
N PHE A 34 10.46 8.99 4.38
CA PHE A 34 9.18 9.45 4.92
C PHE A 34 8.10 8.36 4.89
N LEU A 35 8.02 7.59 3.81
CA LEU A 35 7.09 6.47 3.71
C LEU A 35 7.45 5.34 4.68
N GLY A 36 8.74 5.00 4.80
CA GLY A 36 9.25 4.00 5.73
C GLY A 36 9.04 4.36 7.21
N ILE A 37 9.04 5.66 7.54
CA ILE A 37 8.65 6.17 8.86
C ILE A 37 7.12 6.13 9.01
N GLY A 38 6.39 6.64 8.01
CA GLY A 38 4.93 6.72 7.99
C GLY A 38 4.27 5.36 8.25
N GLN A 39 4.75 4.30 7.60
CA GLN A 39 4.20 2.95 7.74
C GLN A 39 4.34 2.35 9.15
N LYS A 40 5.20 2.91 10.02
CA LYS A 40 5.31 2.49 11.43
C LYS A 40 4.20 3.06 12.31
N PHE A 41 3.53 4.13 11.87
CA PHE A 41 2.44 4.75 12.63
C PHE A 41 1.14 3.94 12.48
N PRO A 42 0.48 3.57 13.59
CA PRO A 42 -0.81 2.88 13.55
C PRO A 42 -1.85 3.68 12.75
N GLY A 43 -2.51 3.01 11.80
CA GLY A 43 -3.57 3.61 10.98
C GLY A 43 -3.10 4.41 9.77
N PHE A 44 -1.81 4.72 9.62
CA PHE A 44 -1.29 5.42 8.45
C PHE A 44 -1.57 4.65 7.15
N LEU A 45 -1.25 3.36 7.12
CA LEU A 45 -1.49 2.50 5.95
C LEU A 45 -2.98 2.40 5.59
N THR A 46 -3.85 2.30 6.60
CA THR A 46 -5.32 2.26 6.39
C THR A 46 -5.84 3.59 5.85
N LEU A 47 -5.30 4.71 6.32
CA LEU A 47 -5.64 6.03 5.80
C LEU A 47 -5.18 6.19 4.34
N MET A 48 -3.97 5.73 4.00
CA MET A 48 -3.49 5.77 2.63
C MET A 48 -4.35 4.91 1.71
N GLU A 49 -4.71 3.71 2.15
CA GLU A 49 -5.60 2.80 1.42
C GLU A 49 -6.97 3.42 1.15
N SER A 50 -7.61 4.02 2.16
CA SER A 50 -8.94 4.63 1.99
C SER A 50 -8.93 5.81 1.02
N MET A 51 -7.78 6.49 0.87
CA MET A 51 -7.63 7.59 -0.07
C MET A 51 -7.29 7.14 -1.48
N THR A 52 -6.56 6.03 -1.66
CA THR A 52 -5.91 5.69 -2.93
C THR A 52 -6.47 4.43 -3.59
N SER A 53 -7.05 3.52 -2.81
CA SER A 53 -7.57 2.25 -3.33
C SER A 53 -8.84 2.45 -4.14
N TYR A 54 -8.89 1.79 -5.30
CA TYR A 54 -10.07 1.66 -6.14
C TYR A 54 -10.23 0.21 -6.57
N GLN A 55 -11.43 -0.33 -6.43
CA GLN A 55 -11.73 -1.73 -6.76
C GLN A 55 -12.97 -1.80 -7.66
N SER A 56 -12.89 -2.64 -8.69
CA SER A 56 -14.00 -2.96 -9.58
C SER A 56 -13.78 -4.33 -10.18
N ASP A 57 -14.82 -5.16 -10.22
CA ASP A 57 -14.75 -6.49 -10.86
C ASP A 57 -14.37 -6.40 -12.34
N ARG A 58 -14.63 -5.27 -12.99
CA ARG A 58 -14.27 -5.01 -14.39
C ARG A 58 -12.76 -4.88 -14.62
N LEU A 59 -11.98 -4.62 -13.56
CA LEU A 59 -10.53 -4.48 -13.64
C LEU A 59 -9.79 -5.78 -13.35
N LYS A 60 -10.46 -6.79 -12.78
CA LYS A 60 -9.84 -8.07 -12.47
C LYS A 60 -9.28 -8.72 -13.72
N THR A 61 -8.03 -9.16 -13.65
CA THR A 61 -7.34 -9.80 -14.77
C THR A 61 -6.62 -11.06 -14.32
N LYS A 62 -6.47 -12.02 -15.23
CA LYS A 62 -5.75 -13.27 -14.99
C LYS A 62 -4.66 -13.43 -16.02
N ILE A 63 -3.41 -13.48 -15.56
CA ILE A 63 -2.22 -13.61 -16.42
C ILE A 63 -1.37 -14.75 -15.87
N ALA A 64 -0.99 -15.71 -16.72
CA ALA A 64 -0.17 -16.87 -16.33
C ALA A 64 -0.71 -17.63 -15.10
N GLY A 65 -2.04 -17.69 -14.93
CA GLY A 65 -2.68 -18.36 -13.81
C GLY A 65 -2.79 -17.53 -12.51
N ILE A 66 -2.20 -16.34 -12.47
CA ILE A 66 -2.26 -15.42 -11.32
C ILE A 66 -3.42 -14.45 -11.52
N GLU A 67 -4.24 -14.29 -10.48
CA GLU A 67 -5.34 -13.32 -10.45
C GLU A 67 -4.85 -12.00 -9.85
N PHE A 68 -5.12 -10.90 -10.55
CA PHE A 68 -4.83 -9.55 -10.12
C PHE A 68 -6.12 -8.76 -9.98
N GLU A 69 -6.26 -8.00 -8.90
CA GLU A 69 -7.46 -7.17 -8.62
C GLU A 69 -7.64 -6.06 -9.67
N ASN A 70 -6.54 -5.61 -10.28
CA ASN A 70 -6.52 -4.65 -11.37
C ASN A 70 -5.22 -4.80 -12.19
N PRO A 71 -5.15 -4.25 -13.42
CA PRO A 71 -3.98 -4.42 -14.28
C PRO A 71 -2.84 -3.43 -13.96
N LEU A 72 -3.02 -2.48 -13.03
CA LEU A 72 -2.03 -1.45 -12.74
C LEU A 72 -0.97 -1.97 -11.78
N GLY A 73 0.29 -1.94 -12.22
CA GLY A 73 1.44 -2.36 -11.44
C GLY A 73 2.36 -1.21 -11.05
N MET A 74 3.06 -1.37 -9.92
CA MET A 74 4.28 -0.61 -9.64
C MET A 74 5.47 -1.38 -10.19
N GLY A 75 6.16 -0.81 -11.18
CA GLY A 75 7.30 -1.45 -11.84
C GLY A 75 8.56 -1.48 -10.98
N ALA A 76 9.51 -2.35 -11.38
CA ALA A 76 10.81 -2.45 -10.73
C ALA A 76 11.60 -1.15 -10.81
N GLY A 77 12.58 -1.03 -9.92
CA GLY A 77 13.47 0.12 -9.79
C GLY A 77 12.94 1.20 -8.84
N PHE A 78 11.65 1.17 -8.46
CA PHE A 78 11.11 2.05 -7.43
C PHE A 78 11.46 1.57 -6.02
N ASP A 79 11.13 0.32 -5.68
CA ASP A 79 11.51 -0.30 -4.42
C ASP A 79 12.58 -1.35 -4.67
N LYS A 80 13.85 -0.99 -4.48
CA LYS A 80 15.01 -1.88 -4.73
C LYS A 80 15.36 -2.77 -3.54
N THR A 81 14.67 -2.61 -2.41
CA THR A 81 14.98 -3.28 -1.14
C THR A 81 13.83 -4.16 -0.65
N GLY A 82 12.59 -3.83 -1.04
CA GLY A 82 11.35 -4.44 -0.55
C GLY A 82 10.79 -3.73 0.68
N GLU A 83 11.40 -2.63 1.14
CA GLU A 83 11.01 -1.94 2.38
C GLU A 83 9.66 -1.22 2.28
N LEU A 84 9.29 -0.79 1.07
CA LEU A 84 8.07 -0.02 0.81
C LEU A 84 6.88 -0.90 0.42
N TYR A 85 7.07 -2.20 0.23
CA TYR A 85 5.99 -3.13 -0.11
C TYR A 85 4.73 -2.99 0.77
N PRO A 86 4.81 -2.85 2.12
CA PRO A 86 3.62 -2.66 2.95
C PRO A 86 2.83 -1.40 2.59
N PHE A 87 3.53 -0.30 2.28
CA PHE A 87 2.90 0.93 1.82
C PHE A 87 2.35 0.80 0.40
N LEU A 88 3.18 0.34 -0.55
CA LEU A 88 2.79 0.22 -1.96
C LEU A 88 1.59 -0.72 -2.15
N SER A 89 1.50 -1.80 -1.36
CA SER A 89 0.37 -2.75 -1.42
C SER A 89 -0.97 -2.14 -1.00
N ARG A 90 -0.94 -0.96 -0.36
CA ARG A 90 -2.11 -0.20 0.06
C ARG A 90 -2.43 0.96 -0.86
N MET A 91 -1.60 1.21 -1.88
CA MET A 91 -1.78 2.34 -2.80
C MET A 91 -2.75 2.05 -3.96
N GLY A 92 -3.35 0.85 -4.00
CA GLY A 92 -4.32 0.44 -5.03
C GLY A 92 -3.71 -0.29 -6.24
N PHE A 93 -2.41 -0.57 -6.25
CA PHE A 93 -1.79 -1.39 -7.29
C PHE A 93 -2.25 -2.85 -7.24
N GLY A 94 -2.50 -3.45 -8.39
CA GLY A 94 -2.81 -4.87 -8.52
C GLY A 94 -1.58 -5.76 -8.32
N HIS A 95 -0.38 -5.26 -8.63
CA HIS A 95 0.90 -5.93 -8.35
C HIS A 95 2.04 -4.94 -8.13
N ILE A 96 3.12 -5.42 -7.50
CA ILE A 96 4.32 -4.64 -7.21
C ILE A 96 5.52 -5.50 -7.57
N GLU A 97 6.41 -4.96 -8.37
CA GLU A 97 7.67 -5.58 -8.73
C GLU A 97 8.81 -4.94 -7.92
N VAL A 98 9.41 -5.72 -7.02
CA VAL A 98 10.52 -5.28 -6.17
C VAL A 98 11.85 -5.58 -6.87
N GLY A 99 12.81 -4.67 -6.74
CA GLY A 99 14.17 -4.79 -7.24
C GLY A 99 14.52 -3.69 -8.23
N THR A 100 15.47 -3.89 -9.15
CA THR A 100 16.23 -5.12 -9.41
C THR A 100 17.19 -5.45 -8.27
N ILE A 101 17.15 -6.70 -7.79
CA ILE A 101 18.05 -7.23 -6.75
C ILE A 101 19.08 -8.12 -7.42
N THR A 102 20.35 -7.97 -7.05
CA THR A 102 21.43 -8.87 -7.49
C THR A 102 21.81 -9.86 -6.39
N GLY A 103 22.50 -10.94 -6.75
CA GLY A 103 22.96 -11.92 -5.76
C GLY A 103 23.79 -11.28 -4.64
N GLN A 104 24.70 -10.37 -4.99
CA GLN A 104 25.50 -9.60 -4.06
C GLN A 104 25.10 -8.13 -4.03
N LYS A 105 25.40 -7.44 -2.93
CA LYS A 105 25.23 -5.98 -2.79
C LYS A 105 26.08 -5.25 -3.82
N GLN A 106 25.54 -4.19 -4.41
CA GLN A 106 26.29 -3.29 -5.26
C GLN A 106 25.81 -1.85 -5.17
N SER A 107 26.74 -0.91 -5.26
CA SER A 107 26.48 0.53 -5.18
C SER A 107 25.87 1.12 -6.45
N GLY A 108 26.01 0.43 -7.58
CA GLY A 108 25.65 0.90 -8.93
C GLY A 108 26.62 1.95 -9.47
N ASN A 109 26.22 2.66 -10.53
CA ASN A 109 27.09 3.62 -11.21
C ASN A 109 27.35 4.88 -10.36
N PRO A 110 28.43 5.64 -10.59
CA PRO A 110 28.66 6.92 -9.91
C PRO A 110 27.53 7.94 -10.12
N LYS A 111 27.30 8.81 -9.13
CA LYS A 111 26.33 9.92 -9.23
C LYS A 111 26.93 11.12 -9.98
N PRO A 112 26.13 11.97 -10.64
CA PRO A 112 24.68 11.87 -10.86
C PRO A 112 24.31 10.85 -11.97
N ARG A 113 23.19 10.17 -11.76
CA ARG A 113 22.78 8.99 -12.56
C ARG A 113 21.27 8.88 -12.77
N VAL A 114 20.51 9.89 -12.34
CA VAL A 114 19.08 10.06 -12.63
C VAL A 114 18.87 11.50 -13.02
N PHE A 115 18.18 11.72 -14.14
CA PHE A 115 17.93 13.03 -14.71
C PHE A 115 16.45 13.16 -15.02
N ARG A 116 15.85 14.30 -14.71
CA ARG A 116 14.43 14.58 -14.95
C ARG A 116 14.29 15.64 -16.03
N TYR A 117 13.30 15.48 -16.88
CA TYR A 117 12.87 16.43 -17.89
C TYR A 117 11.39 16.77 -17.62
N PRO A 118 11.10 17.72 -16.71
CA PRO A 118 9.75 17.92 -16.20
C PRO A 118 8.73 18.40 -17.25
N GLN A 119 9.20 19.13 -18.27
CA GLN A 119 8.36 19.59 -19.38
C GLN A 119 7.87 18.41 -20.23
N ASP A 120 8.75 17.44 -20.48
CA ASP A 120 8.45 16.23 -21.25
C ASP A 120 7.86 15.08 -20.41
N GLN A 121 7.67 15.31 -19.10
CA GLN A 121 7.28 14.28 -18.13
C GLN A 121 8.17 13.03 -18.18
N ALA A 122 9.46 13.21 -18.49
CA ALA A 122 10.40 12.13 -18.74
C ALA A 122 11.50 12.04 -17.67
N LEU A 123 12.07 10.84 -17.56
CA LEU A 123 13.20 10.54 -16.68
C LEU A 123 14.19 9.63 -17.41
N VAL A 124 15.46 9.98 -17.36
CA VAL A 124 16.56 9.16 -17.88
C VAL A 124 17.39 8.70 -16.69
N ASN A 125 17.74 7.40 -16.65
CA ASN A 125 18.58 6.88 -15.58
C ASN A 125 19.65 5.94 -16.10
N ARG A 126 20.79 5.95 -15.40
CA ARG A 126 21.92 5.04 -15.58
C ARG A 126 22.32 4.48 -14.21
N MET A 127 21.36 3.99 -13.44
CA MET A 127 21.57 3.63 -12.03
C MET A 127 22.57 2.48 -11.83
N GLY A 128 22.63 1.55 -12.77
CA GLY A 128 23.51 0.38 -12.67
C GLY A 128 23.11 -0.57 -11.52
N PHE A 129 21.81 -0.81 -11.33
CA PHE A 129 21.28 -1.78 -10.36
C PHE A 129 21.80 -1.62 -8.91
N ASN A 130 21.88 -0.40 -8.38
CA ASN A 130 22.22 -0.18 -6.96
C ASN A 130 21.21 -0.88 -6.02
N ASN A 131 21.63 -1.88 -5.24
CA ASN A 131 20.75 -2.67 -4.38
C ASN A 131 21.52 -3.34 -3.22
N PRO A 132 20.83 -3.79 -2.15
CA PRO A 132 21.49 -4.30 -0.94
C PRO A 132 21.90 -5.78 -1.03
N GLY A 133 21.65 -6.46 -2.15
CA GLY A 133 21.87 -7.90 -2.33
C GLY A 133 20.66 -8.74 -1.95
N ALA A 134 20.63 -9.98 -2.46
CA ALA A 134 19.51 -10.91 -2.30
C ALA A 134 19.23 -11.26 -0.84
N ASP A 135 20.27 -11.54 -0.05
CA ASP A 135 20.12 -11.92 1.37
C ASP A 135 19.48 -10.80 2.20
N SER A 136 19.81 -9.55 1.90
CA SER A 136 19.21 -8.41 2.60
C SER A 136 17.74 -8.23 2.22
N ALA A 137 17.43 -8.34 0.93
CA ALA A 137 16.05 -8.22 0.46
C ALA A 137 15.17 -9.36 0.97
N GLU A 138 15.69 -10.60 1.00
CA GLU A 138 15.01 -11.77 1.55
C GLU A 138 14.60 -11.55 3.01
N LYS A 139 15.52 -11.08 3.86
CA LYS A 139 15.25 -10.76 5.27
C LYS A 139 14.13 -9.72 5.43
N ILE A 140 14.17 -8.66 4.61
CA ILE A 140 13.17 -7.59 4.64
C ILE A 140 11.81 -8.15 4.23
N ILE A 141 11.72 -8.81 3.08
CA ILE A 141 10.45 -9.30 2.52
C ILE A 141 9.86 -10.43 3.38
N SER A 142 10.68 -11.35 3.89
CA SER A 142 10.21 -12.47 4.72
C SER A 142 9.65 -12.00 6.07
N SER A 143 10.21 -10.92 6.63
CA SER A 143 9.68 -10.30 7.86
C SER A 143 8.26 -9.73 7.68
N GLN A 144 7.95 -9.25 6.48
CA GLN A 144 6.65 -8.64 6.17
C GLN A 144 5.55 -9.68 5.92
N LYS A 145 5.90 -10.86 5.38
CA LYS A 145 4.96 -11.98 5.21
C LYS A 145 4.34 -12.41 6.54
N LYS A 146 5.13 -12.46 7.61
CA LYS A 146 4.68 -12.82 8.97
C LYS A 146 3.61 -11.87 9.51
N GLN A 147 3.75 -10.57 9.23
CA GLN A 147 2.81 -9.55 9.70
C GLN A 147 1.43 -9.66 9.03
N ARG A 148 1.37 -9.98 7.73
CA ARG A 148 0.07 -10.11 7.02
C ARG A 148 -0.72 -11.35 7.45
N SER A 149 -0.05 -12.46 7.75
CA SER A 149 -0.72 -13.65 8.29
C SER A 149 -1.38 -13.39 9.64
N GLU A 150 -0.71 -12.65 10.53
CA GLU A 150 -1.22 -12.32 11.85
C GLU A 150 -2.37 -11.31 11.78
N VAL A 151 -2.22 -10.24 10.98
CA VAL A 151 -3.26 -9.21 10.80
C VAL A 151 -4.52 -9.79 10.15
N SER A 152 -4.41 -10.60 9.08
CA SER A 152 -5.60 -11.20 8.44
C SER A 152 -6.33 -12.19 9.38
N THR A 153 -5.59 -12.87 10.26
CA THR A 153 -6.15 -13.77 11.27
C THR A 153 -6.89 -12.98 12.35
N GLN A 154 -6.34 -11.84 12.76
CA GLN A 154 -6.94 -10.97 13.78
C GLN A 154 -8.16 -10.20 13.26
N GLU A 155 -8.12 -9.75 12.00
CA GLU A 155 -9.26 -9.12 11.31
C GLU A 155 -10.40 -10.12 11.08
N LYS A 156 -10.09 -11.35 10.65
CA LYS A 156 -11.08 -12.45 10.58
C LYS A 156 -11.69 -12.74 11.96
N ARG A 157 -10.88 -12.78 13.02
CA ARG A 157 -11.37 -12.96 14.41
C ARG A 157 -12.24 -11.80 14.89
N ARG A 158 -11.87 -10.55 14.62
CA ARG A 158 -12.64 -9.35 14.98
C ARG A 158 -13.94 -9.22 14.19
N SER A 159 -13.91 -9.52 12.90
CA SER A 159 -15.09 -9.59 12.03
C SER A 159 -16.06 -10.69 12.50
N PHE A 160 -15.54 -11.89 12.81
CA PHE A 160 -16.31 -12.98 13.37
C PHE A 160 -16.94 -12.62 14.73
N GLN A 161 -16.19 -11.99 15.64
CA GLN A 161 -16.70 -11.53 16.93
C GLN A 161 -17.76 -10.42 16.79
N ARG A 162 -17.58 -9.46 15.87
CA ARG A 162 -18.60 -8.44 15.54
C ARG A 162 -19.88 -9.08 15.02
N LYS A 163 -19.76 -10.05 14.10
CA LYS A 163 -20.91 -10.77 13.53
C LYS A 163 -21.64 -11.58 14.61
N LYS A 164 -20.90 -12.25 15.51
CA LYS A 164 -21.46 -12.99 16.67
C LYS A 164 -22.19 -12.06 17.64
N ARG A 165 -21.61 -10.90 17.98
CA ARG A 165 -22.24 -9.88 18.83
C ARG A 165 -23.52 -9.31 18.20
N SER A 166 -23.50 -9.00 16.91
CA SER A 166 -24.69 -8.51 16.18
C SER A 166 -25.83 -9.53 16.13
N ARG A 167 -25.49 -10.84 16.03
CA ARG A 167 -26.47 -11.93 16.03
C ARG A 167 -27.10 -12.10 17.42
N ILE A 168 -26.31 -12.01 18.48
CA ILE A 168 -26.79 -12.11 19.86
C ILE A 168 -27.73 -10.93 20.21
N THR A 169 -27.37 -9.70 19.86
CA THR A 169 -28.24 -8.53 20.09
C THR A 169 -29.54 -8.60 19.29
N PHE A 170 -29.49 -9.10 18.06
CA PHE A 170 -30.69 -9.29 17.24
C PHE A 170 -31.64 -10.36 17.79
N THR A 171 -31.13 -11.50 18.28
CA THR A 171 -31.94 -12.55 18.89
C THR A 171 -32.57 -12.11 20.22
N LEU A 172 -31.81 -11.40 21.07
CA LEU A 172 -32.32 -10.87 22.34
C LEU A 172 -33.43 -9.83 22.11
N SER A 173 -33.28 -8.95 21.12
CA SER A 173 -34.31 -7.97 20.75
C SER A 173 -35.60 -8.65 20.26
N LYS A 174 -35.49 -9.69 19.41
CA LYS A 174 -36.66 -10.45 18.95
C LYS A 174 -37.40 -11.17 20.08
N ASN A 175 -36.68 -11.81 21.00
CA ASN A 175 -37.29 -12.52 22.13
C ASN A 175 -37.94 -11.55 23.12
N PHE A 176 -37.34 -10.37 23.34
CA PHE A 176 -37.94 -9.32 24.16
C PHE A 176 -39.24 -8.79 23.55
N HIS A 177 -39.28 -8.60 22.23
CA HIS A 177 -40.49 -8.15 21.54
C HIS A 177 -41.60 -9.21 21.56
N LEU A 178 -41.27 -10.50 21.40
CA LEU A 178 -42.23 -11.60 21.56
C LEU A 178 -42.81 -11.67 22.99
N MET A 179 -41.97 -11.49 24.03
CA MET A 179 -42.44 -11.51 25.42
C MET A 179 -43.34 -10.32 25.76
N GLN A 180 -43.13 -9.15 25.14
CA GLN A 180 -44.04 -8.01 25.30
C GLN A 180 -45.41 -8.26 24.65
N ILE A 181 -45.44 -8.91 23.49
CA ILE A 181 -46.69 -9.29 22.80
C ILE A 181 -47.47 -10.35 23.60
N MET A 182 -46.78 -11.30 24.23
CA MET A 182 -47.44 -12.31 25.07
C MET A 182 -47.96 -11.76 26.41
N ARG A 183 -47.40 -10.67 26.93
CA ARG A 183 -47.87 -10.01 28.17
C ARG A 183 -49.04 -9.05 27.96
N SER A 184 -49.36 -8.67 26.72
CA SER A 184 -50.52 -7.83 26.39
C SER A 184 -51.76 -8.62 25.95
N SER A 185 -51.73 -9.95 26.10
CA SER A 185 -52.77 -10.88 25.62
C SER A 185 -53.47 -11.65 26.75
N THR A 186 -53.33 -11.18 27.98
CA THR A 186 -54.02 -11.67 29.20
C THR A 186 -54.64 -10.48 29.90
#